data_AF-D4U1Y2-F1
#
_entry.id   AF-D4U1Y2-F1
#
_cell.length_a   1.000
_cell.length_b   1.000
_cell.length_c   1.000
_cell.angle_alpha   90.00
_cell.angle_beta   90.00
_cell.angle_gamma   90.00
#
_symmetry.space_group_name_H-M   'P 1'
#
loop_
_entity.id
_entity.type
_entity.pdbx_description
1 polymer ?
#
loop_
_entity_poly.entity_id
_entity_poly.type
_entity_poly.pdbx_seq_one_letter_code
_entity_poly.pdbx_strand_id
1 'polypeptide(L)' 'MNRALDPLAAQLLLRAYARATNMLIAGRSFATDDPTLAALLRAFGAHVRPIAEAEGTPASP' A
#
# COMPACT_ATOMS: atom_id res chain seq x y z
N MET A 1 -7.53 -14.20 -25.47
CA MET A 1 -7.93 -15.03 -24.32
C MET A 1 -7.82 -14.17 -23.07
N ASN A 2 -8.96 -13.72 -22.52
CA ASN A 2 -8.99 -13.15 -21.17
C ASN A 2 -8.73 -14.29 -20.20
N ARG A 3 -7.47 -14.47 -19.75
CA ARG A 3 -7.23 -15.27 -18.54
C ARG A 3 -7.97 -14.53 -17.43
N ALA A 4 -9.03 -15.15 -16.91
CA ALA A 4 -9.68 -14.65 -15.71
C ALA A 4 -8.57 -14.48 -14.65
N LEU A 5 -8.45 -13.25 -14.13
CA LEU A 5 -7.59 -12.98 -12.99
C LEU A 5 -7.99 -13.94 -11.88
N ASP A 6 -6.99 -14.62 -11.30
CA ASP A 6 -7.20 -15.45 -10.14
C ASP A 6 -7.98 -14.64 -9.06
N PRO A 7 -9.05 -15.19 -8.46
CA PRO A 7 -9.90 -14.43 -7.53
C PRO A 7 -9.14 -13.82 -6.36
N LEU A 8 -8.09 -14.49 -5.86
CA LEU A 8 -7.25 -13.96 -4.80
C LEU A 8 -6.40 -12.79 -5.30
N ALA A 9 -5.81 -12.92 -6.49
CA ALA A 9 -5.08 -11.81 -7.12
C ALA A 9 -5.97 -10.57 -7.35
N ALA A 10 -7.22 -10.78 -7.79
CA ALA A 10 -8.19 -9.69 -7.96
C ALA A 10 -8.53 -9.01 -6.62
N GLN A 11 -8.72 -9.78 -5.55
CA GLN A 11 -8.99 -9.22 -4.21
C GLN A 11 -7.80 -8.43 -3.67
N LEU A 12 -6.57 -8.92 -3.83
CA LEU A 12 -5.37 -8.22 -3.41
C LEU A 12 -5.22 -6.89 -4.15
N LEU A 13 -5.46 -6.89 -5.47
CA LEU A 13 -5.43 -5.69 -6.29
C LEU A 13 -6.48 -4.65 -5.83
N LEU A 14 -7.72 -5.08 -5.61
CA LEU A 14 -8.81 -4.22 -5.14
C LEU A 14 -8.51 -3.62 -3.76
N ARG A 15 -7.98 -4.41 -2.82
CA ARG A 15 -7.59 -3.92 -1.49
C ARG A 15 -6.44 -2.92 -1.57
N ALA A 16 -5.44 -3.20 -2.41
CA ALA A 16 -4.32 -2.29 -2.60
C ALA A 16 -4.76 -0.97 -3.22
N TYR A 17 -5.67 -1.01 -4.20
CA TYR A 17 -6.28 0.18 -4.80
C TYR A 17 -7.05 1.01 -3.76
N ALA A 18 -8.00 0.39 -3.05
CA ALA A 18 -8.78 1.09 -2.02
C ALA A 18 -7.89 1.72 -0.96
N ARG A 19 -6.82 1.03 -0.54
CA ARG A 19 -5.87 1.54 0.45
C ARG A 19 -5.03 2.69 -0.11
N ALA A 20 -4.59 2.63 -1.36
CA ALA A 20 -3.89 3.72 -2.03
C ALA A 20 -4.75 4.99 -2.08
N THR A 21 -6.00 4.86 -2.53
CA THR A 21 -6.95 5.97 -2.62
C THR A 21 -7.26 6.59 -1.25
N ASN A 22 -7.49 5.77 -0.23
CA ASN A 22 -7.73 6.25 1.12
C ASN A 22 -6.52 7.04 1.68
N MET A 23 -5.30 6.58 1.41
CA MET A 23 -4.08 7.28 1.84
C MET A 23 -3.87 8.59 1.07
N LEU A 24 -4.14 8.60 -0.25
CA LEU A 24 -4.09 9.81 -1.08
C LEU A 24 -5.09 10.87 -0.59
N ILE A 25 -6.36 10.48 -0.37
CA ILE A 25 -7.40 11.39 0.15
C ILE A 25 -7.01 11.92 1.53
N ALA A 26 -6.41 11.08 2.37
CA ALA A 26 -5.98 11.47 3.71
C ALA A 26 -4.66 12.26 3.74
N GLY A 27 -3.97 12.43 2.61
CA GLY A 27 -2.66 13.10 2.52
C GLY A 27 -1.53 12.35 3.26
N ARG A 28 -1.65 11.03 3.46
CA ARG A 28 -0.68 10.22 4.23
C ARG A 28 0.14 9.33 3.31
N SER A 29 1.39 9.07 3.69
CA SER A 29 2.25 8.10 3.00
C SER A 29 1.99 6.66 3.47
N PHE A 30 2.03 5.72 2.55
CA PHE A 30 2.01 4.28 2.80
C PHE A 30 3.41 3.80 3.20
N ALA A 31 3.52 2.98 4.24
CA ALA A 31 4.78 2.37 4.66
C ALA A 31 4.82 0.90 4.22
N THR A 32 5.80 0.51 3.40
CA THR A 32 6.05 -0.91 3.05
C THR A 32 7.45 -1.14 2.53
N ASP A 33 8.01 -2.29 2.87
CA ASP A 33 9.28 -2.80 2.34
C ASP A 33 9.08 -3.83 1.22
N ASP A 34 7.85 -4.22 0.92
CA ASP A 34 7.56 -5.10 -0.21
C ASP A 34 7.72 -4.31 -1.52
N PRO A 35 8.71 -4.64 -2.36
CA PRO A 35 9.00 -3.87 -3.58
C PRO A 35 7.88 -3.99 -4.62
N THR A 36 7.16 -5.11 -4.65
CA THR A 36 6.04 -5.34 -5.58
C THR A 36 4.84 -4.50 -5.17
N LEU A 37 4.50 -4.52 -3.88
CA LEU A 37 3.42 -3.70 -3.35
C LEU A 37 3.74 -2.20 -3.49
N ALA A 38 4.98 -1.79 -3.20
CA ALA A 38 5.43 -0.41 -3.37
C ALA A 38 5.30 0.06 -4.83
N ALA A 39 5.71 -0.76 -5.79
CA ALA A 39 5.58 -0.44 -7.22
C ALA A 39 4.11 -0.28 -7.63
N LEU A 40 3.25 -1.20 -7.19
CA LEU A 40 1.82 -1.17 -7.49
C LEU A 40 1.14 0.07 -6.90
N LEU A 41 1.44 0.42 -5.65
CA LEU A 41 0.89 1.60 -4.98
C LEU A 41 1.36 2.91 -5.63
N ARG A 42 2.64 2.98 -6.04
CA ARG A 42 3.16 4.13 -6.80
C ARG A 42 2.47 4.28 -8.16
N ALA A 43 2.19 3.18 -8.86
CA ALA A 43 1.43 3.21 -10.10
C ALA A 43 0.00 3.76 -9.91
N PHE A 44 -0.57 3.59 -8.71
CA PHE A 44 -1.84 4.21 -8.32
C PHE A 44 -1.72 5.64 -7.78
N GLY A 45 -0.52 6.24 -7.77
CA GLY A 45 -0.29 7.60 -7.31
C GLY A 45 -0.15 7.75 -5.79
N ALA A 46 -0.02 6.66 -5.04
CA ALA A 46 0.22 6.73 -3.60
C ALA A 46 1.68 7.07 -3.29
N HIS A 47 1.90 7.91 -2.28
CA HIS A 47 3.23 8.13 -1.72
C HIS A 47 3.64 6.92 -0.87
N VAL A 48 4.75 6.27 -1.24
CA VAL A 48 5.27 5.11 -0.50
C VAL A 48 6.60 5.45 0.15
N ARG A 49 6.71 5.21 1.46
CA ARG A 49 7.95 5.28 2.23
C ARG A 49 8.37 3.86 2.66
N PRO A 50 9.67 3.59 2.80
CA PRO A 50 10.13 2.39 3.48
C PRO A 50 9.51 2.32 4.88
N ILE A 51 9.27 1.11 5.39
CA ILE A 51 9.07 0.95 6.83
C ILE A 51 10.44 1.19 7.43
N ALA A 52 10.72 2.42 7.85
CA ALA A 52 11.74 2.61 8.86
C ALA A 52 11.33 1.73 10.04
N GLU A 53 12.24 0.88 10.53
CA GLU A 53 12.07 0.22 11.83
C GLU A 53 11.45 1.26 12.75
N ALA A 54 10.29 0.94 13.33
CA ALA A 54 9.55 1.88 14.13
C ALA A 54 10.40 2.28 15.34
N GLU A 55 11.26 3.29 15.20
CA GLU A 55 11.82 4.00 16.33
C GLU A 55 10.65 4.67 17.05
N GLY A 56 10.37 4.13 18.23
CA GLY A 56 9.63 4.80 19.27
C GLY A 56 8.18 5.11 18.94
N THR A 57 7.29 4.21 19.30
CA THR A 57 6.14 4.68 20.08
C THR A 57 6.74 5.40 21.30
N PRO A 58 6.58 6.73 21.48
CA PRO A 58 6.79 7.28 22.81
C PRO A 58 5.69 6.66 23.68
N ALA A 59 6.07 5.71 24.53
CA ALA A 59 5.27 5.43 25.71
C ALA A 59 5.28 6.74 26.51
N SER A 60 4.16 7.47 26.48
CA SER A 60 3.95 8.54 27.44
C SER A 60 3.92 7.94 28.85
N PRO A 61 4.46 8.63 29.87
CA PRO A 61 4.52 8.14 31.24
C PRO A 61 3.13 7.99 31.88
#